data_AF-A0A933Y0Q9-F1
#
_entry.id   AF-A0A933Y0Q9-F1
#
_cell.length_a   1.000
_cell.length_b   1.000
_cell.length_c   1.000
_cell.angle_alpha   90.00
_cell.angle_beta   90.00
_cell.angle_gamma   90.00
#
_symmetry.space_group_name_H-M   'P 1'
#
loop_
_entity.id
_entity.type
_entity.pdbx_description
1 polymer ?
#
loop_
_entity_poly.entity_id
_entity_poly.type
_entity_poly.pdbx_seq_one_letter_code
_entity_poly.pdbx_strand_id
1 'polypeptide(L)'
;MSHVRALALLTLLAAQGLIIGVRYDSAALERFGPGWWTPLVAAAGWSMSAAASLLAALALVGSSEARRTREPAPWRLPHRCARFVALELAAFAGWVALAEALFDPERALTAPGAWFAGALALAALGAAAWLAALVPVRELAPFARRHATAFGAALVLGSLAFGVGRAAQDLWLPLRRATLAAAHALLAAFEPSASAHPSDLVLAAGDFAVRVEPACSGYEGIGLAVVFVLASFVLFRDAWRFSRAWLLLPLAALAAWSANVVRLAALVWLGARVSPELALGGFHSYAGTVLFCAASLATVALALRSPWFARVEPRAGPNPAAPYLVPLLASLAAALVSRAFASADAEPLFALRVAVAAGALAAFVGTYRRWDWRPSGVALVVGAALALGWAGLAELEASAEPAPRPAAFELALRIAYALALVPLFEELAFRGFLARRIGALEFERADPTRLGIAGIVVSSFAFGVLHQRVIAGTLAGIAYALVYRRRGRLADAVWAHATTNAVLVVIAAKNGDWSLWK
;
A
#
# COMPACT_ATOMS: atom_id res chain seq x y z
N MET A 1 11.96 11.05 -22.53
CA MET A 1 11.79 9.58 -22.74
C MET A 1 12.66 8.74 -21.80
N SER A 2 13.85 9.17 -21.41
CA SER A 2 14.77 8.42 -20.53
C SER A 2 14.23 8.15 -19.12
N HIS A 3 13.68 9.18 -18.45
CA HIS A 3 13.11 9.04 -17.10
C HIS A 3 11.90 8.08 -17.03
N VAL A 4 11.06 8.06 -18.06
CA VAL A 4 9.90 7.15 -18.14
C VAL A 4 10.34 5.69 -18.21
N ARG A 5 11.42 5.40 -18.93
CA ARG A 5 11.96 4.03 -19.06
C ARG A 5 12.64 3.57 -17.77
N ALA A 6 13.46 4.42 -17.15
CA ALA A 6 14.07 4.10 -15.85
C ALA A 6 13.00 3.84 -14.78
N LEU A 7 11.94 4.66 -14.75
CA LEU A 7 10.80 4.44 -13.88
C LEU A 7 10.11 3.10 -14.17
N ALA A 8 9.88 2.78 -15.45
CA ALA A 8 9.28 1.50 -15.84
C ALA A 8 10.13 0.28 -15.40
N LEU A 9 11.45 0.34 -15.53
CA LEU A 9 12.37 -0.72 -15.08
C LEU A 9 12.40 -0.87 -13.56
N LEU A 10 12.29 0.24 -12.82
CA LEU A 10 12.17 0.22 -11.36
C LEU A 10 10.82 -0.35 -10.93
N THR A 11 9.73 0.03 -11.60
CA THR A 11 8.39 -0.53 -11.36
C THR A 11 8.35 -2.02 -11.65
N LEU A 12 9.01 -2.47 -12.72
CA LEU A 12 9.12 -3.89 -13.06
C LEU A 12 9.82 -4.68 -11.95
N LEU A 13 10.98 -4.22 -11.49
CA LEU A 13 11.73 -4.86 -10.41
C LEU A 13 10.92 -4.89 -9.10
N ALA A 14 10.22 -3.80 -8.76
CA ALA A 14 9.36 -3.74 -7.59
C ALA A 14 8.17 -4.71 -7.69
N ALA A 15 7.54 -4.84 -8.86
CA ALA A 15 6.46 -5.77 -9.10
C ALA A 15 6.92 -7.23 -8.96
N GLN A 16 8.10 -7.57 -9.50
CA GLN A 16 8.68 -8.90 -9.37
C GLN A 16 9.04 -9.24 -7.92
N GLY A 17 9.67 -8.31 -7.20
CA GLY A 17 9.96 -8.48 -5.77
C GLY A 17 8.69 -8.70 -4.95
N LEU A 18 7.60 -7.98 -5.28
CA LEU A 18 6.30 -8.17 -4.64
C LEU A 18 5.71 -9.56 -4.95
N ILE A 19 5.75 -10.01 -6.20
CA ILE A 19 5.30 -11.35 -6.59
C ILE A 19 6.06 -12.41 -5.79
N ILE A 20 7.39 -12.29 -5.69
CA ILE A 20 8.20 -13.24 -4.94
C ILE A 20 7.81 -13.25 -3.47
N GLY A 21 7.77 -12.07 -2.84
CA GLY A 21 7.52 -11.93 -1.40
C GLY A 21 6.10 -12.30 -0.96
N VAL A 22 5.11 -12.18 -1.85
CA VAL A 22 3.71 -12.57 -1.56
C VAL A 22 3.48 -14.06 -1.79
N ARG A 23 4.14 -14.66 -2.80
CA ARG A 23 3.81 -16.01 -3.27
C ARG A 23 4.65 -17.11 -2.62
N TYR A 24 5.87 -16.82 -2.18
CA TYR A 24 6.81 -17.84 -1.73
C TYR A 24 7.32 -17.57 -0.32
N ASP A 25 7.09 -18.51 0.59
CA ASP A 25 7.60 -18.47 1.97
C ASP A 25 8.87 -19.34 2.09
N SER A 26 10.00 -18.70 2.43
CA SER A 26 11.28 -19.39 2.61
C SER A 26 11.26 -20.49 3.67
N ALA A 27 10.32 -20.45 4.63
CA ALA A 27 10.17 -21.52 5.63
C ALA A 27 9.83 -22.88 4.98
N ALA A 28 9.11 -22.87 3.85
CA ALA A 28 8.79 -24.09 3.11
C ALA A 28 10.03 -24.84 2.59
N LEU A 29 11.18 -24.16 2.49
CA LEU A 29 12.44 -24.71 2.01
C LEU A 29 13.23 -25.44 3.11
N GLU A 30 12.85 -25.31 4.38
CA GLU A 30 13.51 -26.00 5.50
C GLU A 30 13.40 -27.53 5.39
N ARG A 31 12.37 -28.03 4.68
CA ARG A 31 12.12 -29.46 4.42
C ARG A 31 13.26 -30.18 3.70
N PHE A 32 14.11 -29.46 2.96
CA PHE A 32 15.20 -30.06 2.18
C PHE A 32 16.44 -30.38 3.03
N GLY A 33 16.41 -30.06 4.33
CA GLY A 33 17.53 -30.29 5.24
C GLY A 33 18.74 -29.37 4.98
N PRO A 34 19.82 -29.56 5.74
CA PRO A 34 21.02 -28.73 5.62
C PRO A 34 21.81 -29.03 4.34
N GLY A 35 22.24 -27.98 3.64
CA GLY A 35 23.07 -28.01 2.45
C GLY A 35 23.79 -26.69 2.23
N TRP A 36 24.51 -26.53 1.11
CA TRP A 36 25.23 -25.29 0.81
C TRP A 36 24.31 -24.07 0.66
N TRP A 37 23.02 -24.31 0.36
CA TRP A 37 21.98 -23.29 0.24
C TRP A 37 21.39 -22.86 1.58
N THR A 38 21.56 -23.62 2.66
CA THR A 38 20.93 -23.32 3.96
C THR A 38 21.28 -21.93 4.51
N PRO A 39 22.55 -21.46 4.45
CA PRO A 39 22.87 -20.09 4.84
C PRO A 39 22.16 -19.04 3.98
N LEU A 40 21.93 -19.33 2.69
CA LEU A 40 21.23 -18.42 1.77
C LEU A 40 19.73 -18.36 2.06
N VAL A 41 19.11 -19.50 2.38
CA VAL A 41 17.70 -19.58 2.79
C VAL A 41 17.50 -18.86 4.14
N ALA A 42 18.39 -19.10 5.11
CA ALA A 42 18.38 -18.37 6.38
C ALA A 42 18.62 -16.86 6.20
N ALA A 43 19.42 -16.48 5.18
CA ALA A 43 19.63 -15.09 4.80
C ALA A 43 18.41 -14.45 4.11
N ALA A 44 17.57 -15.24 3.44
CA ALA A 44 16.44 -14.74 2.67
C ALA A 44 15.44 -13.94 3.53
N GLY A 45 15.23 -14.37 4.78
CA GLY A 45 14.31 -13.69 5.71
C GLY A 45 14.71 -12.25 6.07
N TRP A 46 15.97 -11.86 5.89
CA TRP A 46 16.45 -10.49 6.14
C TRP A 46 17.09 -9.81 4.92
N SER A 47 17.33 -10.55 3.83
CA SER A 47 17.94 -10.02 2.61
C SER A 47 17.07 -8.95 1.95
N MET A 48 15.73 -9.09 1.97
CA MET A 48 14.83 -8.07 1.44
C MET A 48 14.90 -6.77 2.24
N SER A 49 14.91 -6.84 3.58
CA SER A 49 15.04 -5.64 4.42
C SER A 49 16.40 -4.97 4.23
N ALA A 50 17.48 -5.74 4.16
CA ALA A 50 18.82 -5.22 3.89
C ALA A 50 18.91 -4.55 2.50
N ALA A 51 18.38 -5.21 1.47
CA ALA A 51 18.32 -4.68 0.11
C ALA A 51 17.47 -3.40 0.04
N ALA A 52 16.31 -3.38 0.70
CA ALA A 52 15.45 -2.19 0.77
C ALA A 52 16.16 -1.01 1.46
N SER A 53 16.86 -1.25 2.59
CA SER A 53 17.65 -0.22 3.26
C SER A 53 18.77 0.32 2.37
N LEU A 54 19.47 -0.55 1.64
CA LEU A 54 20.52 -0.15 0.71
C LEU A 54 19.97 0.64 -0.48
N LEU A 55 18.87 0.19 -1.08
CA LEU A 55 18.21 0.89 -2.20
C LEU A 55 17.70 2.26 -1.78
N ALA A 56 17.12 2.38 -0.58
CA ALA A 56 16.69 3.65 -0.01
C ALA A 56 17.89 4.60 0.21
N ALA A 57 18.99 4.08 0.77
CA ALA A 57 20.22 4.84 0.95
C ALA A 57 20.83 5.30 -0.38
N LEU A 58 20.83 4.43 -1.39
CA LEU A 58 21.28 4.76 -2.75
C LEU A 58 20.41 5.86 -3.38
N ALA A 59 19.09 5.78 -3.24
CA ALA A 59 18.19 6.81 -3.72
C ALA A 59 18.41 8.15 -3.00
N LEU A 60 18.59 8.13 -1.69
CA LEU A 60 18.86 9.32 -0.87
C LEU A 60 20.16 10.00 -1.28
N VAL A 61 21.28 9.27 -1.22
CA VAL A 61 22.62 9.78 -1.54
C VAL A 61 22.69 10.19 -3.01
N GLY A 62 22.19 9.35 -3.92
CA GLY A 62 22.17 9.64 -5.35
C GLY A 62 21.34 10.88 -5.68
N SER A 63 20.20 11.10 -5.02
CA SER A 63 19.39 12.30 -5.22
C SER A 63 20.04 13.58 -4.66
N SER A 64 20.87 13.45 -3.62
CA SER A 64 21.65 14.58 -3.07
C SER A 64 22.78 14.94 -4.03
N GLU A 65 23.51 13.95 -4.52
CA GLU A 65 24.63 14.14 -5.44
C GLU A 65 24.18 14.74 -6.77
N ALA A 66 23.10 14.21 -7.35
CA ALA A 66 22.51 14.75 -8.59
C ALA A 66 22.06 16.21 -8.45
N ARG A 67 21.61 16.62 -7.25
CA ARG A 67 21.25 18.02 -6.97
C ARG A 67 22.46 18.93 -6.86
N ARG A 68 23.58 18.44 -6.34
CA ARG A 68 24.83 19.21 -6.19
C ARG A 68 25.53 19.44 -7.51
N THR A 69 25.60 18.42 -8.36
CA THR A 69 26.36 18.49 -9.61
C THR A 69 25.62 19.22 -10.72
N ARG A 70 24.31 19.47 -10.59
CA ARG A 70 23.41 20.01 -11.65
C ARG A 70 23.54 19.27 -12.99
N GLU A 71 24.15 18.09 -13.00
CA GLU A 71 24.37 17.37 -14.23
C GLU A 71 23.02 16.87 -14.73
N PRO A 72 22.63 17.20 -15.98
CA PRO A 72 21.52 16.50 -16.61
C PRO A 72 21.92 15.03 -16.61
N ALA A 73 21.19 14.24 -15.82
CA ALA A 73 21.58 12.89 -15.57
C ALA A 73 21.75 12.15 -16.93
N PRO A 74 22.89 11.47 -17.16
CA PRO A 74 23.37 11.08 -18.48
C PRO A 74 22.63 9.86 -19.00
N TRP A 75 21.30 9.84 -18.89
CA TRP A 75 20.44 8.75 -19.30
C TRP A 75 20.21 8.75 -20.81
N ARG A 76 21.28 8.81 -21.63
CA ARG A 76 21.19 8.38 -23.03
C ARG A 76 21.26 6.86 -23.04
N LEU A 77 20.13 6.24 -22.68
CA LEU A 77 20.00 4.79 -22.59
C LEU A 77 20.17 4.15 -23.98
N PRO A 78 20.85 2.99 -24.08
CA PRO A 78 21.18 2.35 -25.35
C PRO A 78 19.92 1.86 -26.10
N HIS A 79 19.93 1.94 -27.44
CA HIS A 79 18.87 1.44 -28.33
C HIS A 79 18.55 -0.06 -28.18
N ARG A 80 19.34 -0.84 -27.42
CA ARG A 80 19.19 -2.29 -27.20
C ARG A 80 18.40 -2.68 -25.94
N CYS A 81 17.81 -1.71 -25.22
CA CYS A 81 17.06 -1.92 -23.98
C CYS A 81 16.00 -3.04 -24.08
N ALA A 82 15.26 -3.13 -25.20
CA ALA A 82 14.21 -4.14 -25.37
C ALA A 82 14.71 -5.59 -25.28
N ARG A 83 15.94 -5.88 -25.74
CA ARG A 83 16.51 -7.24 -25.70
C ARG A 83 16.88 -7.64 -24.27
N PHE A 84 17.41 -6.70 -23.50
CA PHE A 84 17.75 -6.93 -22.10
C PHE A 84 16.50 -7.03 -21.23
N VAL A 85 15.45 -6.25 -21.50
CA VAL A 85 14.15 -6.41 -20.85
C VAL A 85 13.53 -7.76 -21.18
N ALA A 86 13.57 -8.21 -22.44
CA ALA A 86 13.07 -9.53 -22.81
C ALA A 86 13.85 -10.66 -22.12
N LEU A 87 15.18 -10.53 -22.00
CA LEU A 87 16.01 -11.49 -21.28
C LEU A 87 15.72 -11.50 -19.79
N GLU A 88 15.54 -10.32 -19.19
CA GLU A 88 15.17 -10.16 -17.78
C GLU A 88 13.82 -10.84 -17.51
N LEU A 89 12.78 -10.54 -18.31
CA LEU A 89 11.47 -11.17 -18.19
C LEU A 89 11.52 -12.70 -18.40
N ALA A 90 12.33 -13.18 -19.35
CA ALA A 90 12.51 -14.60 -19.58
C ALA A 90 13.23 -15.29 -18.41
N ALA A 91 14.26 -14.65 -17.84
CA ALA A 91 14.96 -15.15 -16.66
C ALA A 91 14.03 -15.19 -15.44
N PHE A 92 13.20 -14.16 -15.26
CA PHE A 92 12.18 -14.13 -14.20
C PHE A 92 11.11 -15.21 -14.39
N ALA A 93 10.59 -15.40 -15.60
CA ALA A 93 9.64 -16.46 -15.89
C ALA A 93 10.23 -17.85 -15.64
N GLY A 94 11.49 -18.07 -16.04
CA GLY A 94 12.23 -19.29 -15.72
C GLY A 94 12.43 -19.48 -14.22
N TRP A 95 12.74 -18.40 -13.49
CA TRP A 95 12.88 -18.42 -12.04
C TRP A 95 11.56 -18.82 -11.37
N VAL A 96 10.43 -18.23 -11.78
CA VAL A 96 9.10 -18.56 -11.28
C VAL A 96 8.78 -20.03 -11.53
N ALA A 97 9.01 -20.53 -12.75
CA ALA A 97 8.76 -21.95 -13.07
C ALA A 97 9.60 -22.90 -12.20
N LEU A 98 10.83 -22.53 -11.88
CA LEU A 98 11.70 -23.30 -10.99
C LEU A 98 11.25 -23.17 -9.52
N ALA A 99 10.83 -21.97 -9.10
CA ALA A 99 10.29 -21.71 -7.77
C ALA A 99 9.01 -22.53 -7.52
N GLU A 100 8.09 -22.65 -8.48
CA GLU A 100 6.93 -23.54 -8.32
C GLU A 100 7.35 -24.96 -7.91
N ALA A 101 8.39 -25.50 -8.53
CA ALA A 101 8.89 -26.83 -8.19
C ALA A 101 9.62 -26.88 -6.83
N LEU A 102 10.36 -25.84 -6.46
CA LEU A 102 11.08 -25.74 -5.19
C LEU A 102 10.14 -25.59 -3.99
N PHE A 103 9.05 -24.85 -4.15
CA PHE A 103 8.13 -24.52 -3.06
C PHE A 103 6.95 -25.49 -2.95
N ASP A 104 6.63 -26.28 -3.99
CA ASP A 104 5.56 -27.29 -3.98
C ASP A 104 5.78 -28.39 -2.92
N PRO A 105 4.97 -28.46 -1.84
CA PRO A 105 5.18 -29.39 -0.72
C PRO A 105 5.08 -30.87 -1.10
N GLU A 106 4.36 -31.21 -2.17
CA GLU A 106 4.16 -32.60 -2.59
C GLU A 106 5.29 -33.11 -3.49
N ARG A 107 6.13 -32.18 -3.99
CA ARG A 107 7.16 -32.51 -4.95
C ARG A 107 8.48 -32.91 -4.28
N ALA A 108 8.80 -34.18 -4.38
CA ALA A 108 10.13 -34.70 -4.04
C ALA A 108 11.14 -34.32 -5.12
N LEU A 109 12.17 -33.56 -4.74
CA LEU A 109 13.25 -33.16 -5.65
C LEU A 109 14.49 -34.00 -5.40
N THR A 110 14.95 -34.70 -6.44
CA THR A 110 16.28 -35.31 -6.46
C THR A 110 17.32 -34.20 -6.63
N ALA A 111 18.31 -34.15 -5.74
CA ALA A 111 19.39 -33.15 -5.71
C ALA A 111 18.91 -31.67 -5.55
N PRO A 112 18.31 -31.30 -4.40
CA PRO A 112 17.81 -29.93 -4.14
C PRO A 112 18.87 -28.84 -4.39
N GLY A 113 20.15 -29.14 -4.17
CA GLY A 113 21.24 -28.22 -4.49
C GLY A 113 21.29 -27.77 -5.96
N ALA A 114 21.00 -28.65 -6.92
CA ALA A 114 20.99 -28.25 -8.33
C ALA A 114 19.85 -27.26 -8.62
N TRP A 115 18.71 -27.44 -7.96
CA TRP A 115 17.56 -26.54 -8.07
C TRP A 115 17.87 -25.17 -7.48
N PHE A 116 18.46 -25.13 -6.28
CA PHE A 116 18.92 -23.86 -5.68
C PHE A 116 19.96 -23.15 -6.55
N ALA A 117 20.91 -23.89 -7.14
CA ALA A 117 21.88 -23.32 -8.08
C ALA A 117 21.20 -22.74 -9.33
N GLY A 118 20.22 -23.45 -9.89
CA GLY A 118 19.43 -22.98 -11.03
C GLY A 118 18.63 -21.71 -10.70
N ALA A 119 17.97 -21.68 -9.54
CA ALA A 119 17.26 -20.49 -9.06
C ALA A 119 18.21 -19.29 -8.93
N LEU A 120 19.38 -19.49 -8.31
CA LEU A 120 20.37 -18.43 -8.12
C LEU A 120 20.95 -17.94 -9.47
N ALA A 121 21.20 -18.85 -10.41
CA ALA A 121 21.68 -18.52 -11.74
C ALA A 121 20.67 -17.69 -12.53
N LEU A 122 19.38 -18.05 -12.49
CA LEU A 122 18.31 -17.30 -13.14
C LEU A 122 18.10 -15.93 -12.50
N ALA A 123 18.16 -15.83 -11.17
CA ALA A 123 18.10 -14.56 -10.46
C ALA A 123 19.30 -13.66 -10.82
N ALA A 124 20.51 -14.20 -10.88
CA ALA A 124 21.70 -13.48 -11.29
C ALA A 124 21.63 -13.01 -12.75
N LEU A 125 21.12 -13.86 -13.66
CA LEU A 125 20.89 -13.52 -15.06
C LEU A 125 19.87 -12.38 -15.20
N GLY A 126 18.74 -12.47 -14.47
CA GLY A 126 17.73 -11.42 -14.43
C GLY A 126 18.29 -10.09 -13.94
N ALA A 127 19.02 -10.10 -12.82
CA ALA A 127 19.66 -8.90 -12.27
C ALA A 127 20.70 -8.30 -13.24
N ALA A 128 21.51 -9.13 -13.91
CA ALA A 128 22.48 -8.67 -14.90
C ALA A 128 21.80 -8.08 -16.15
N ALA A 129 20.72 -8.71 -16.63
CA ALA A 129 19.93 -8.21 -17.75
C ALA A 129 19.24 -6.88 -17.40
N TRP A 130 18.67 -6.78 -16.20
CA TRP A 130 18.08 -5.55 -15.68
C TRP A 130 19.11 -4.41 -15.60
N LEU A 131 20.29 -4.67 -15.04
CA LEU A 131 21.40 -3.70 -14.98
C LEU A 131 21.85 -3.28 -16.38
N ALA A 132 21.98 -4.22 -17.32
CA ALA A 132 22.35 -3.93 -18.71
C ALA A 132 21.28 -3.15 -19.48
N ALA A 133 20.00 -3.27 -19.09
CA ALA A 133 18.92 -2.44 -19.61
C ALA A 133 19.00 -0.99 -19.07
N LEU A 134 19.56 -0.81 -17.87
CA LEU A 134 19.67 0.48 -17.17
C LEU A 134 20.96 1.25 -17.52
N VAL A 135 22.10 0.56 -17.65
CA VAL A 135 23.41 1.17 -17.92
C VAL A 135 24.19 0.28 -18.90
N PRO A 136 24.82 0.83 -19.96
CA PRO A 136 25.69 0.05 -20.83
C PRO A 136 26.81 -0.63 -20.02
N VAL A 137 27.05 -1.93 -20.26
CA VAL A 137 28.06 -2.73 -19.51
C VAL A 137 29.45 -2.06 -19.49
N ARG A 138 29.86 -1.47 -20.62
CA ARG A 138 31.13 -0.74 -20.76
C ARG A 138 31.25 0.51 -19.90
N GLU A 139 30.12 1.08 -19.47
CA GLU A 139 30.06 2.26 -18.62
C GLU A 139 29.87 1.93 -17.15
N LEU A 140 29.62 0.66 -16.78
CA LEU A 140 29.45 0.25 -15.39
C LEU A 140 30.69 0.57 -14.54
N ALA A 141 31.90 0.23 -15.02
CA ALA A 141 33.12 0.48 -14.26
C ALA A 141 33.46 1.99 -14.14
N PRO A 142 33.43 2.79 -15.22
CA PRO A 142 33.56 4.24 -15.11
C PRO A 142 32.50 4.89 -14.21
N PHE A 143 31.23 4.47 -14.33
CA PHE A 143 30.11 4.96 -13.52
C PHE A 143 30.30 4.61 -12.04
N ALA A 144 30.66 3.35 -11.73
CA ALA A 144 30.93 2.90 -10.37
C ALA A 144 32.10 3.67 -9.74
N ARG A 145 33.19 3.91 -10.48
CA ARG A 145 34.33 4.70 -10.00
C ARG A 145 33.96 6.16 -9.78
N ARG A 146 33.22 6.76 -10.71
CA ARG A 146 32.77 8.15 -10.64
C ARG A 146 31.87 8.40 -9.42
N HIS A 147 31.04 7.42 -9.07
CA HIS A 147 30.11 7.50 -7.95
C HIS A 147 30.56 6.64 -6.75
N ALA A 148 31.83 6.24 -6.67
CA ALA A 148 32.33 5.32 -5.65
C ALA A 148 32.11 5.85 -4.22
N THR A 149 32.26 7.15 -4.03
CA THR A 149 31.99 7.83 -2.76
C THR A 149 30.50 7.79 -2.40
N ALA A 150 29.61 8.02 -3.38
CA ALA A 150 28.17 7.92 -3.18
C ALA A 150 27.72 6.48 -2.89
N PHE A 151 28.28 5.50 -3.59
CA PHE A 151 28.05 4.07 -3.34
C PHE A 151 28.56 3.66 -1.95
N GLY A 152 29.77 4.08 -1.57
CA GLY A 152 30.32 3.84 -0.23
C GLY A 152 29.48 4.46 0.88
N ALA A 153 29.07 5.72 0.71
CA ALA A 153 28.19 6.40 1.66
C ALA A 153 26.82 5.72 1.77
N ALA A 154 26.24 5.29 0.65
CA ALA A 154 24.97 4.55 0.64
C ALA A 154 25.11 3.18 1.29
N LEU A 155 26.22 2.47 1.08
CA LEU A 155 26.49 1.18 1.72
C LEU A 155 26.62 1.33 3.23
N VAL A 156 27.37 2.32 3.71
CA VAL A 156 27.51 2.62 5.14
C VAL A 156 26.16 3.00 5.73
N LEU A 157 25.43 3.94 5.11
CA LEU A 157 24.12 4.37 5.58
C LEU A 157 23.10 3.22 5.59
N GLY A 158 23.05 2.43 4.52
CA GLY A 158 22.16 1.27 4.41
C GLY A 158 22.47 0.19 5.43
N SER A 159 23.77 -0.11 5.66
CA SER A 159 24.21 -1.10 6.65
C SER A 159 23.93 -0.63 8.08
N LEU A 160 24.15 0.65 8.38
CA LEU A 160 23.80 1.26 9.66
C LEU A 160 22.29 1.22 9.88
N ALA A 161 21.49 1.62 8.90
CA ALA A 161 20.03 1.58 8.99
C ALA A 161 19.52 0.15 9.22
N PHE A 162 20.06 -0.83 8.48
CA PHE A 162 19.73 -2.24 8.67
C PHE A 162 20.14 -2.75 10.05
N GLY A 163 21.37 -2.46 10.49
CA GLY A 163 21.88 -2.87 11.80
C GLY A 163 21.08 -2.28 12.96
N VAL A 164 20.73 -0.99 12.89
CA VAL A 164 19.84 -0.33 13.86
C VAL A 164 18.46 -0.96 13.84
N GLY A 165 17.90 -1.22 12.65
CA GLY A 165 16.61 -1.89 12.51
C GLY A 165 16.60 -3.28 13.15
N ARG A 166 17.69 -4.03 13.00
CA ARG A 166 17.87 -5.36 13.60
C ARG A 166 18.04 -5.30 15.12
N ALA A 167 18.92 -4.44 15.62
CA ALA A 167 19.12 -4.27 17.06
C ALA A 167 17.83 -3.81 17.76
N ALA A 168 17.03 -2.99 17.08
CA ALA A 168 15.76 -2.52 17.60
C ALA A 168 14.66 -3.62 17.62
N GLN A 169 14.83 -4.73 16.87
CA GLN A 169 13.95 -5.91 17.02
C GLN A 169 14.06 -6.54 18.41
N ASP A 170 15.22 -6.44 19.08
CA ASP A 170 15.40 -6.99 20.43
C ASP A 170 14.69 -6.16 21.51
N LEU A 171 14.25 -4.94 21.19
CA LEU A 171 13.50 -4.07 22.09
C LEU A 171 12.01 -4.44 22.22
N TRP A 172 11.56 -5.46 21.49
CA TRP A 172 10.17 -5.91 21.50
C TRP A 172 9.68 -6.36 22.89
N LEU A 173 10.49 -7.14 23.62
CA LEU A 173 10.06 -7.72 24.91
C LEU A 173 9.93 -6.67 26.02
N PRO A 174 10.89 -5.73 26.22
CA PRO A 174 10.69 -4.63 27.15
C PRO A 174 9.47 -3.77 26.82
N LEU A 175 9.29 -3.43 25.54
CA LEU A 175 8.16 -2.60 25.10
C LEU A 175 6.82 -3.33 25.31
N ARG A 176 6.76 -4.63 25.00
CA ARG A 176 5.58 -5.48 25.22
C ARG A 176 5.18 -5.54 26.69
N ARG A 177 6.15 -5.64 27.61
CA ARG A 177 5.89 -5.57 29.06
C ARG A 177 5.35 -4.20 29.47
N ALA A 178 5.94 -3.12 28.97
CA ALA A 178 5.47 -1.75 29.24
C ALA A 178 4.05 -1.53 28.70
N THR A 179 3.76 -1.99 27.49
CA THR A 179 2.45 -1.93 26.85
C THR A 179 1.41 -2.72 27.65
N LEU A 180 1.73 -3.93 28.10
CA LEU A 180 0.85 -4.72 28.96
C LEU A 180 0.53 -4.00 30.27
N ALA A 181 1.55 -3.48 30.96
CA ALA A 181 1.36 -2.76 32.22
C ALA A 181 0.48 -1.51 32.05
N ALA A 182 0.73 -0.72 31.00
CA ALA A 182 -0.05 0.47 30.70
C ALA A 182 -1.51 0.13 30.28
N ALA A 183 -1.70 -0.92 29.48
CA ALA A 183 -3.03 -1.36 29.05
C ALA A 183 -3.84 -1.91 30.21
N HIS A 184 -3.20 -2.67 31.13
CA HIS A 184 -3.82 -3.11 32.37
C HIS A 184 -4.22 -1.93 33.25
N ALA A 185 -3.32 -0.96 33.48
CA ALA A 185 -3.63 0.21 34.29
C ALA A 185 -4.81 1.02 33.72
N LEU A 186 -4.87 1.17 32.39
CA LEU A 186 -5.98 1.83 31.72
C LEU A 186 -7.29 1.02 31.87
N LEU A 187 -7.25 -0.28 31.60
CA LEU A 187 -8.43 -1.15 31.65
C LEU A 187 -8.99 -1.25 33.08
N ALA A 188 -8.13 -1.41 34.08
CA ALA A 188 -8.52 -1.50 35.48
C ALA A 188 -9.19 -0.22 36.01
N ALA A 189 -9.01 0.92 35.33
CA ALA A 189 -9.69 2.17 35.70
C ALA A 189 -11.21 2.12 35.48
N PHE A 190 -11.72 1.21 34.64
CA PHE A 190 -13.15 1.12 34.31
C PHE A 190 -13.70 -0.31 34.20
N GLU A 191 -12.86 -1.34 34.21
CA GLU A 191 -13.27 -2.75 34.23
C GLU A 191 -12.76 -3.42 35.51
N PRO A 192 -13.62 -3.63 36.53
CA PRO A 192 -13.21 -4.18 37.82
C PRO A 192 -12.65 -5.60 37.76
N SER A 193 -13.02 -6.37 36.72
CA SER A 193 -12.54 -7.74 36.52
C SER A 193 -11.17 -7.80 35.80
N ALA A 194 -10.56 -6.65 35.51
CA ALA A 194 -9.29 -6.58 34.82
C ALA A 194 -8.15 -7.26 35.60
N SER A 195 -7.38 -8.08 34.91
CA SER A 195 -6.19 -8.73 35.46
C SER A 195 -5.10 -8.85 34.40
N ALA A 196 -3.85 -8.96 34.85
CA ALA A 196 -2.70 -9.13 33.96
C ALA A 196 -1.72 -10.18 34.53
N HIS A 197 -1.19 -11.02 33.64
CA HIS A 197 -0.18 -12.03 33.96
C HIS A 197 1.12 -11.70 33.22
N PRO A 198 2.09 -11.02 33.86
CA PRO A 198 3.30 -10.52 33.19
C PRO A 198 4.25 -11.61 32.68
N SER A 199 4.24 -12.80 33.29
CA SER A 199 5.02 -13.98 32.86
C SER A 199 4.60 -14.45 31.47
N ASP A 200 3.28 -14.56 31.27
CA ASP A 200 2.65 -15.11 30.07
C ASP A 200 2.25 -14.02 29.08
N LEU A 201 2.41 -12.76 29.49
CA LEU A 201 2.11 -11.55 28.74
C LEU A 201 0.64 -11.51 28.30
N VAL A 202 -0.23 -11.86 29.24
CA VAL A 202 -1.69 -11.95 29.08
C VAL A 202 -2.38 -10.77 29.78
N LEU A 203 -3.35 -10.17 29.11
CA LEU A 203 -4.31 -9.21 29.64
C LEU A 203 -5.71 -9.83 29.60
N ALA A 204 -6.46 -9.76 30.70
CA ALA A 204 -7.77 -10.40 30.81
C ALA A 204 -8.80 -9.50 31.49
N ALA A 205 -10.08 -9.75 31.21
CA ALA A 205 -11.24 -9.20 31.91
C ALA A 205 -12.38 -10.23 31.87
N GLY A 206 -12.91 -10.61 33.04
CA GLY A 206 -13.89 -11.67 33.16
C GLY A 206 -13.38 -12.99 32.56
N ASP A 207 -14.17 -13.60 31.68
CA ASP A 207 -13.83 -14.86 30.99
C ASP A 207 -13.03 -14.65 29.70
N PHE A 208 -12.71 -13.40 29.33
CA PHE A 208 -12.00 -13.07 28.11
C PHE A 208 -10.54 -12.70 28.40
N ALA A 209 -9.60 -13.37 27.72
CA ALA A 209 -8.18 -13.14 27.89
C ALA A 209 -7.46 -13.09 26.54
N VAL A 210 -6.48 -12.20 26.42
CA VAL A 210 -5.67 -12.02 25.21
C VAL A 210 -4.21 -12.04 25.57
N ARG A 211 -3.45 -12.87 24.86
CA ARG A 211 -1.98 -12.84 24.88
C ARG A 211 -1.50 -11.71 23.97
N VAL A 212 -0.69 -10.81 24.53
CA VAL A 212 -0.06 -9.74 23.75
C VAL A 212 1.06 -10.36 22.93
N GLU A 213 0.84 -10.58 21.64
CA GLU A 213 1.85 -11.10 20.70
C GLU A 213 2.87 -10.01 20.27
N PRO A 214 4.02 -10.36 19.66
CA PRO A 214 5.02 -9.37 19.20
C PRO A 214 4.42 -8.24 18.36
N ALA A 215 3.49 -8.55 17.47
CA ALA A 215 2.79 -7.57 16.62
C ALA A 215 1.95 -6.55 17.43
N CYS A 216 1.52 -6.92 18.64
CA CYS A 216 0.74 -6.07 19.54
C CYS A 216 1.60 -5.22 20.50
N SER A 217 2.93 -5.35 20.44
CA SER A 217 3.85 -4.59 21.32
C SER A 217 3.75 -3.07 21.14
N GLY A 218 3.29 -2.60 19.98
CA GLY A 218 3.27 -1.19 19.58
C GLY A 218 4.49 -0.76 18.76
N TYR A 219 5.48 -1.65 18.59
CA TYR A 219 6.72 -1.37 17.88
C TYR A 219 6.50 -0.98 16.41
N GLU A 220 5.68 -1.75 15.68
CA GLU A 220 5.34 -1.47 14.28
C GLU A 220 4.67 -0.09 14.12
N GLY A 221 3.71 0.22 14.98
CA GLY A 221 3.01 1.51 14.99
C GLY A 221 3.96 2.69 15.23
N ILE A 222 4.91 2.54 16.16
CA ILE A 222 5.97 3.55 16.39
C ILE A 222 6.82 3.73 15.13
N GLY A 223 7.30 2.63 14.53
CA GLY A 223 8.11 2.68 13.32
C GLY A 223 7.40 3.39 12.16
N LEU A 224 6.15 3.03 11.90
CA LEU A 224 5.33 3.67 10.88
C LEU A 224 5.08 5.16 11.17
N ALA A 225 4.86 5.53 12.44
CA ALA A 225 4.60 6.92 12.82
C ALA A 225 5.86 7.78 12.64
N VAL A 226 7.03 7.26 13.01
CA VAL A 226 8.33 7.90 12.79
C VAL A 226 8.59 8.09 11.30
N VAL A 227 8.37 7.04 10.48
CA VAL A 227 8.52 7.14 9.02
C VAL A 227 7.54 8.17 8.43
N PHE A 228 6.30 8.20 8.91
CA PHE A 228 5.31 9.17 8.47
C PHE A 228 5.71 10.62 8.79
N VAL A 229 6.22 10.88 10.00
CA VAL A 229 6.72 12.20 10.38
C VAL A 229 7.96 12.58 9.57
N LEU A 230 8.90 11.66 9.34
CA LEU A 230 10.05 11.90 8.48
C LEU A 230 9.63 12.23 7.04
N ALA A 231 8.64 11.52 6.50
CA ALA A 231 8.07 11.84 5.20
C ALA A 231 7.46 13.25 5.18
N SER A 232 6.79 13.65 6.26
CA SER A 232 6.26 15.02 6.41
C SER A 232 7.36 16.08 6.43
N PHE A 233 8.55 15.78 6.97
CA PHE A 233 9.70 16.69 6.92
C PHE A 233 10.17 16.94 5.50
N VAL A 234 10.11 15.92 4.64
CA VAL A 234 10.48 16.04 3.23
C VAL A 234 9.39 16.79 2.45
N LEU A 235 8.14 16.39 2.62
CA LEU A 235 7.00 16.94 1.87
C LEU A 235 6.74 18.41 2.19
N PHE A 236 6.94 18.80 3.45
CA PHE A 236 6.73 20.16 3.94
C PHE A 236 8.04 20.79 4.43
N ARG A 237 9.18 20.49 3.79
CA ARG A 237 10.51 20.97 4.23
C ARG A 237 10.58 22.48 4.48
N ASP A 238 9.89 23.27 3.68
CA ASP A 238 9.90 24.73 3.76
C ASP A 238 8.96 25.25 4.88
N ALA A 239 8.07 24.39 5.38
CA ALA A 239 7.17 24.67 6.49
C ALA A 239 7.83 24.53 7.86
N TRP A 240 8.81 23.64 8.02
CA TRP A 240 9.30 23.25 9.35
C TRP A 240 10.36 24.18 9.92
N ARG A 241 10.33 24.35 11.24
CA ARG A 241 11.44 24.88 12.03
C ARG A 241 12.31 23.69 12.47
N PHE A 242 13.27 23.31 11.63
CA PHE A 242 14.07 22.08 11.84
C PHE A 242 14.80 21.99 13.18
N SER A 243 15.13 23.11 13.83
CA SER A 243 15.70 23.09 15.19
C SER A 243 14.77 22.42 16.23
N ARG A 244 13.45 22.45 16.00
CA ARG A 244 12.44 21.90 16.91
C ARG A 244 11.67 20.73 16.32
N ALA A 245 11.60 20.63 14.99
CA ALA A 245 10.85 19.58 14.31
C ALA A 245 11.30 18.17 14.72
N TRP A 246 12.58 17.96 15.04
CA TRP A 246 13.09 16.66 15.52
C TRP A 246 12.38 16.13 16.78
N LEU A 247 11.82 17.00 17.62
CA LEU A 247 11.01 16.58 18.79
C LEU A 247 9.71 15.89 18.38
N LEU A 248 9.26 16.03 17.13
CA LEU A 248 8.07 15.34 16.64
C LEU A 248 8.30 13.83 16.51
N LEU A 249 9.53 13.36 16.37
CA LEU A 249 9.82 11.92 16.31
C LEU A 249 9.48 11.20 17.62
N PRO A 250 10.02 11.60 18.79
CA PRO A 250 9.63 10.98 20.06
C PRO A 250 8.16 11.25 20.42
N LEU A 251 7.60 12.40 20.05
CA LEU A 251 6.18 12.69 20.27
C LEU A 251 5.26 11.76 19.45
N ALA A 252 5.60 11.51 18.18
CA ALA A 252 4.87 10.59 17.32
C ALA A 252 5.00 9.14 17.82
N ALA A 253 6.19 8.73 18.26
CA ALA A 253 6.39 7.43 18.88
C ALA A 253 5.52 7.27 20.13
N LEU A 254 5.50 8.27 21.01
CA LEU A 254 4.68 8.27 22.23
C LEU A 254 3.17 8.27 21.92
N ALA A 255 2.73 9.03 20.92
CA ALA A 255 1.34 9.06 20.48
C ALA A 255 0.91 7.71 19.90
N ALA A 256 1.74 7.10 19.04
CA ALA A 256 1.47 5.79 18.46
C ALA A 256 1.44 4.68 19.52
N TRP A 257 2.38 4.70 20.47
CA TRP A 257 2.40 3.76 21.59
C TRP A 257 1.16 3.91 22.49
N SER A 258 0.82 5.14 22.88
CA SER A 258 -0.38 5.43 23.67
C SER A 258 -1.65 4.97 22.96
N ALA A 259 -1.73 5.19 21.65
CA ALA A 259 -2.86 4.73 20.84
C ALA A 259 -2.97 3.18 20.83
N ASN A 260 -1.84 2.47 20.80
CA ASN A 260 -1.83 1.01 20.91
C ASN A 260 -2.23 0.52 22.31
N VAL A 261 -1.84 1.23 23.38
CA VAL A 261 -2.30 0.95 24.75
C VAL A 261 -3.82 1.05 24.84
N VAL A 262 -4.40 2.14 24.32
CA VAL A 262 -5.87 2.33 24.25
C VAL A 262 -6.53 1.22 23.44
N ARG A 263 -5.96 0.87 22.28
CA ARG A 263 -6.47 -0.23 21.43
C ARG A 263 -6.54 -1.54 22.21
N LEU A 264 -5.49 -1.92 22.93
CA LEU A 264 -5.45 -3.19 23.67
C LEU A 264 -6.47 -3.23 24.82
N ALA A 265 -6.57 -2.15 25.59
CA ALA A 265 -7.58 -2.05 26.64
C ALA A 265 -9.00 -2.13 26.06
N ALA A 266 -9.27 -1.39 24.97
CA ALA A 266 -10.56 -1.43 24.29
C ALA A 266 -10.88 -2.81 23.68
N LEU A 267 -9.88 -3.51 23.14
CA LEU A 267 -10.03 -4.85 22.58
C LEU A 267 -10.46 -5.85 23.65
N VAL A 268 -9.77 -5.87 24.80
CA VAL A 268 -10.11 -6.78 25.91
C VAL A 268 -11.48 -6.44 26.50
N TRP A 269 -11.79 -5.16 26.68
CA TRP A 269 -13.11 -4.73 27.14
C TRP A 269 -14.22 -5.15 26.17
N LEU A 270 -14.01 -4.94 24.86
CA LEU A 270 -14.98 -5.32 23.83
C LEU A 270 -15.20 -6.84 23.80
N GLY A 271 -14.13 -7.63 23.94
CA GLY A 271 -14.21 -9.09 24.00
C GLY A 271 -14.95 -9.59 25.24
N ALA A 272 -14.73 -8.96 26.40
CA ALA A 272 -15.36 -9.33 27.66
C ALA A 272 -16.84 -8.91 27.76
N ARG A 273 -17.22 -7.77 27.17
CA ARG A 273 -18.54 -7.15 27.39
C ARG A 273 -19.48 -7.20 26.19
N VAL A 274 -18.95 -7.28 24.98
CA VAL A 274 -19.74 -7.12 23.74
C VAL A 274 -19.70 -8.40 22.91
N SER A 275 -18.53 -8.77 22.41
CA SER A 275 -18.37 -9.98 21.60
C SER A 275 -16.89 -10.35 21.45
N PRO A 276 -16.50 -11.57 21.83
CA PRO A 276 -15.18 -12.13 21.52
C PRO A 276 -14.87 -12.15 20.01
N GLU A 277 -15.88 -12.40 19.17
CA GLU A 277 -15.72 -12.46 17.71
C GLU A 277 -15.37 -11.09 17.13
N LEU A 278 -16.06 -10.03 17.56
CA LEU A 278 -15.75 -8.66 17.12
C LEU A 278 -14.36 -8.21 17.58
N ALA A 279 -14.00 -8.55 18.81
CA ALA A 279 -12.71 -8.20 19.41
C ALA A 279 -11.54 -8.84 18.65
N LEU A 280 -11.63 -10.14 18.35
CA LEU A 280 -10.57 -10.88 17.65
C LEU A 280 -10.61 -10.71 16.12
N GLY A 281 -11.78 -10.41 15.55
CA GLY A 281 -11.97 -10.18 14.13
C GLY A 281 -11.69 -8.74 13.69
N GLY A 282 -12.75 -8.01 13.36
CA GLY A 282 -12.67 -6.66 12.79
C GLY A 282 -11.91 -5.67 13.68
N PHE A 283 -12.16 -5.68 14.99
CA PHE A 283 -11.57 -4.69 15.89
C PHE A 283 -10.05 -4.86 16.00
N HIS A 284 -9.58 -6.10 16.15
CA HIS A 284 -8.15 -6.39 16.19
C HIS A 284 -7.45 -5.84 14.94
N SER A 285 -7.97 -6.09 13.75
CA SER A 285 -7.30 -5.73 12.51
C SER A 285 -7.39 -4.24 12.17
N TYR A 286 -8.58 -3.63 12.27
CA TYR A 286 -8.82 -2.29 11.73
C TYR A 286 -8.69 -1.16 12.77
N ALA A 287 -8.97 -1.41 14.05
CA ALA A 287 -8.89 -0.37 15.07
C ALA A 287 -7.46 0.17 15.23
N GLY A 288 -6.46 -0.71 15.09
CA GLY A 288 -5.05 -0.33 15.06
C GLY A 288 -4.74 0.63 13.92
N THR A 289 -5.21 0.35 12.71
CA THR A 289 -5.04 1.23 11.54
C THR A 289 -5.72 2.58 11.73
N VAL A 290 -6.96 2.60 12.26
CA VAL A 290 -7.70 3.85 12.53
C VAL A 290 -6.92 4.72 13.51
N LEU A 291 -6.53 4.16 14.65
CA LEU A 291 -5.82 4.87 15.70
C LEU A 291 -4.43 5.34 15.24
N PHE A 292 -3.71 4.51 14.48
CA PHE A 292 -2.44 4.88 13.87
C PHE A 292 -2.59 6.08 12.92
N CYS A 293 -3.54 6.01 11.98
CA CYS A 293 -3.79 7.09 11.02
C CYS A 293 -4.17 8.38 11.75
N ALA A 294 -5.09 8.29 12.73
CA ALA A 294 -5.53 9.43 13.52
C ALA A 294 -4.37 10.06 14.30
N ALA A 295 -3.58 9.27 15.03
CA ALA A 295 -2.45 9.76 15.83
C ALA A 295 -1.37 10.41 14.95
N SER A 296 -1.01 9.77 13.83
CA SER A 296 0.03 10.26 12.92
C SER A 296 -0.40 11.55 12.20
N LEU A 297 -1.63 11.58 11.67
CA LEU A 297 -2.18 12.77 11.02
C LEU A 297 -2.37 13.91 12.01
N ALA A 298 -2.89 13.64 13.21
CA ALA A 298 -3.07 14.66 14.25
C ALA A 298 -1.72 15.25 14.68
N THR A 299 -0.70 14.41 14.88
CA THR A 299 0.65 14.88 15.26
C THR A 299 1.20 15.86 14.23
N VAL A 300 1.16 15.51 12.94
CA VAL A 300 1.66 16.39 11.87
C VAL A 300 0.78 17.63 11.71
N ALA A 301 -0.54 17.47 11.70
CA ALA A 301 -1.48 18.58 11.51
C ALA A 301 -1.40 19.61 12.66
N LEU A 302 -1.37 19.17 13.91
CA LEU A 302 -1.23 20.04 15.08
C LEU A 302 0.14 20.73 15.07
N ALA A 303 1.20 20.02 14.69
CA ALA A 303 2.54 20.61 14.57
C ALA A 303 2.60 21.66 13.46
N LEU A 304 2.00 21.41 12.29
CA LEU A 304 1.93 22.38 11.19
C LEU A 304 1.10 23.62 11.53
N ARG A 305 0.12 23.48 12.44
CA ARG A 305 -0.67 24.60 12.97
C ARG A 305 -0.01 25.34 14.12
N SER A 306 1.07 24.79 14.69
CA SER A 306 1.78 25.38 15.80
C SER A 306 2.91 26.30 15.31
N PRO A 307 2.92 27.58 15.70
CA PRO A 307 4.02 28.50 15.35
C PRO A 307 5.35 28.07 16.01
N TRP A 308 5.31 27.16 16.99
CA TRP A 308 6.51 26.64 17.62
C TRP A 308 7.28 25.69 16.71
N PHE A 309 6.56 24.86 15.94
CA PHE A 309 7.12 23.85 15.03
C PHE A 309 7.16 24.30 13.58
N ALA A 310 6.20 25.11 13.14
CA ALA A 310 6.07 25.52 11.75
C ALA A 310 6.33 27.02 11.54
N ARG A 311 6.72 27.36 10.31
CA ARG A 311 6.85 28.71 9.77
C ARG A 311 5.65 29.10 8.90
N VAL A 312 4.66 28.20 8.79
CA VAL A 312 3.55 28.32 7.85
C VAL A 312 2.54 29.31 8.38
N GLU A 313 2.37 30.41 7.65
CA GLU A 313 1.12 31.15 7.73
C GLU A 313 0.02 30.35 7.02
N PRO A 314 -1.19 30.24 7.60
CA PRO A 314 -2.30 29.56 6.95
C PRO A 314 -2.52 30.14 5.55
N ARG A 315 -2.42 29.31 4.51
CA ARG A 315 -2.80 29.73 3.15
C ARG A 315 -4.28 30.12 3.17
N ALA A 316 -4.55 31.40 2.90
CA ALA A 316 -5.91 31.87 2.71
C ALA A 316 -6.47 31.34 1.39
N GLY A 317 -7.54 30.54 1.44
CA GLY A 317 -8.29 30.09 0.26
C GLY A 317 -8.65 28.59 0.27
N PRO A 318 -9.66 28.19 -0.52
CA PRO A 318 -10.07 26.79 -0.66
C PRO A 318 -8.98 25.95 -1.34
N ASN A 319 -8.75 24.73 -0.85
CA ASN A 319 -7.79 23.80 -1.45
C ASN A 319 -8.36 23.21 -2.76
N PRO A 320 -7.74 23.46 -3.92
CA PRO A 320 -8.24 23.00 -5.21
C PRO A 320 -8.31 21.47 -5.35
N ALA A 321 -7.49 20.74 -4.59
CA ALA A 321 -7.51 19.27 -4.60
C ALA A 321 -8.65 18.69 -3.75
N ALA A 322 -9.30 19.49 -2.89
CA ALA A 322 -10.28 18.98 -1.93
C ALA A 322 -11.50 18.31 -2.58
N PRO A 323 -12.14 18.86 -3.63
CA PRO A 323 -13.24 18.18 -4.32
C PRO A 323 -12.83 16.82 -4.90
N TYR A 324 -11.57 16.67 -5.30
CA TYR A 324 -11.11 15.43 -5.95
C TYR A 324 -10.71 14.34 -4.95
N LEU A 325 -10.17 14.72 -3.79
CA LEU A 325 -9.57 13.77 -2.83
C LEU A 325 -10.43 13.51 -1.60
N VAL A 326 -11.12 14.53 -1.07
CA VAL A 326 -11.86 14.40 0.20
C VAL A 326 -12.94 13.31 0.13
N PRO A 327 -13.72 13.16 -0.95
CA PRO A 327 -14.69 12.07 -1.06
C PRO A 327 -14.08 10.68 -0.88
N LEU A 328 -12.96 10.39 -1.56
CA LEU A 328 -12.25 9.11 -1.44
C LEU A 328 -11.69 8.95 -0.01
N LEU A 329 -10.98 9.96 0.51
CA LEU A 329 -10.35 9.88 1.83
C LEU A 329 -11.38 9.70 2.96
N ALA A 330 -12.50 10.43 2.89
CA ALA A 330 -13.59 10.31 3.87
C ALA A 330 -14.25 8.93 3.80
N SER A 331 -14.47 8.43 2.58
CA SER A 331 -15.00 7.09 2.33
C SER A 331 -14.08 5.99 2.87
N LEU A 332 -12.76 6.10 2.64
CA LEU A 332 -11.76 5.18 3.18
C LEU A 332 -11.71 5.22 4.71
N ALA A 333 -11.75 6.41 5.30
CA ALA A 333 -11.80 6.56 6.76
C ALA A 333 -13.06 5.91 7.35
N ALA A 334 -14.23 6.14 6.74
CA ALA A 334 -15.47 5.50 7.13
C ALA A 334 -15.41 3.97 6.96
N ALA A 335 -14.73 3.48 5.92
CA ALA A 335 -14.55 2.05 5.70
C ALA A 335 -13.68 1.41 6.80
N LEU A 336 -12.59 2.06 7.21
CA LEU A 336 -11.75 1.56 8.31
C LEU A 336 -12.53 1.49 9.63
N VAL A 337 -13.32 2.52 9.95
CA VAL A 337 -14.16 2.52 11.14
C VAL A 337 -15.24 1.45 11.05
N SER A 338 -15.96 1.37 9.94
CA SER A 338 -17.03 0.40 9.74
C SER A 338 -16.53 -1.05 9.83
N ARG A 339 -15.36 -1.35 9.25
CA ARG A 339 -14.74 -2.68 9.33
C ARG A 339 -14.20 -3.03 10.71
N ALA A 340 -13.88 -2.05 11.56
CA ALA A 340 -13.47 -2.31 12.94
C ALA A 340 -14.60 -2.93 13.78
N PHE A 341 -15.84 -2.87 13.31
CA PHE A 341 -17.01 -3.48 13.95
C PHE A 341 -17.69 -4.53 13.05
N ALA A 342 -16.97 -5.04 12.04
CA ALA A 342 -17.45 -6.14 11.20
C ALA A 342 -17.17 -7.49 11.84
N SER A 343 -18.11 -8.42 11.66
CA SER A 343 -17.98 -9.85 11.98
C SER A 343 -17.79 -10.66 10.69
N ALA A 344 -17.69 -11.99 10.78
CA ALA A 344 -17.52 -12.84 9.59
C ALA A 344 -18.69 -12.67 8.59
N ASP A 345 -19.91 -12.53 9.12
CA ASP A 345 -21.14 -12.55 8.32
C ASP A 345 -21.76 -11.17 8.07
N ALA A 346 -21.37 -10.14 8.82
CA ALA A 346 -22.04 -8.84 8.78
C ALA A 346 -21.11 -7.64 8.96
N GLU A 347 -21.46 -6.53 8.30
CA GLU A 347 -20.85 -5.23 8.52
C GLU A 347 -21.94 -4.21 8.95
N PRO A 348 -22.32 -4.16 10.24
CA PRO A 348 -23.49 -3.40 10.70
C PRO A 348 -23.37 -1.90 10.45
N LEU A 349 -22.15 -1.38 10.40
CA LEU A 349 -21.87 0.03 10.15
C LEU A 349 -21.69 0.37 8.66
N PHE A 350 -22.01 -0.54 7.72
CA PHE A 350 -21.79 -0.28 6.29
C PHE A 350 -22.46 1.02 5.81
N ALA A 351 -23.64 1.35 6.34
CA ALA A 351 -24.35 2.60 6.04
C ALA A 351 -23.53 3.86 6.35
N LEU A 352 -22.59 3.81 7.30
CA LEU A 352 -21.65 4.91 7.60
C LEU A 352 -20.81 5.28 6.37
N ARG A 353 -20.36 4.28 5.60
CA ARG A 353 -19.56 4.52 4.39
C ARG A 353 -20.37 5.29 3.35
N VAL A 354 -21.62 4.91 3.16
CA VAL A 354 -22.56 5.58 2.25
C VAL A 354 -22.81 7.01 2.70
N ALA A 355 -23.15 7.22 3.96
CA ALA A 355 -23.46 8.53 4.52
C ALA A 355 -22.25 9.49 4.46
N VAL A 356 -21.06 9.02 4.83
CA VAL A 356 -19.84 9.84 4.83
C VAL A 356 -19.40 10.17 3.40
N ALA A 357 -19.42 9.20 2.48
CA ALA A 357 -19.06 9.45 1.08
C ALA A 357 -20.06 10.41 0.42
N ALA A 358 -21.36 10.21 0.62
CA ALA A 358 -22.40 11.09 0.10
C ALA A 358 -22.31 12.50 0.68
N GLY A 359 -22.09 12.63 2.00
CA GLY A 359 -21.88 13.92 2.67
C GLY A 359 -20.65 14.66 2.15
N ALA A 360 -19.53 13.95 1.96
CA ALA A 360 -18.32 14.52 1.38
C ALA A 360 -18.53 14.99 -0.06
N LEU A 361 -19.25 14.22 -0.89
CA LEU A 361 -19.62 14.64 -2.25
C LEU A 361 -20.58 15.84 -2.25
N ALA A 362 -21.58 15.84 -1.34
CA ALA A 362 -22.55 16.93 -1.21
C ALA A 362 -21.88 18.26 -0.84
N ALA A 363 -20.84 18.22 0.02
CA ALA A 363 -20.06 19.40 0.39
C ALA A 363 -19.40 20.10 -0.82
N PHE A 364 -19.17 19.38 -1.92
CA PHE A 364 -18.56 19.90 -3.15
C PHE A 364 -19.51 19.84 -4.36
N VAL A 365 -20.81 19.65 -4.14
CA VAL A 365 -21.81 19.47 -5.22
C VAL A 365 -21.80 20.60 -6.24
N GLY A 366 -21.54 21.84 -5.81
CA GLY A 366 -21.46 23.01 -6.68
C GLY A 366 -20.34 22.92 -7.74
N THR A 367 -19.27 22.17 -7.44
CA THR A 367 -18.19 21.89 -8.39
C THR A 367 -18.65 20.90 -9.46
N TYR A 368 -19.33 19.82 -9.04
CA TYR A 368 -19.69 18.71 -9.92
C TYR A 368 -20.89 19.01 -10.81
N ARG A 369 -21.85 19.83 -10.34
CA ARG A 369 -23.05 20.20 -11.13
C ARG A 369 -22.74 20.97 -12.42
N ARG A 370 -21.53 21.53 -12.53
CA ARG A 370 -21.08 22.27 -13.72
C ARG A 370 -20.62 21.36 -14.85
N TRP A 371 -20.43 20.06 -14.59
CA TRP A 371 -19.95 19.11 -15.59
C TRP A 371 -21.09 18.55 -16.42
N ASP A 372 -20.79 18.21 -17.68
CA ASP A 372 -21.73 17.47 -18.52
C ASP A 372 -21.73 15.99 -18.13
N TRP A 373 -22.82 15.56 -17.50
CA TRP A 373 -23.05 14.20 -17.03
C TRP A 373 -23.74 13.29 -18.06
N ARG A 374 -23.99 13.75 -19.29
CA ARG A 374 -24.62 12.90 -20.32
C ARG A 374 -23.78 11.64 -20.58
N PRO A 375 -24.36 10.43 -20.51
CA PRO A 375 -23.62 9.19 -20.71
C PRO A 375 -23.09 9.11 -22.14
N SER A 376 -21.87 8.58 -22.27
CA SER A 376 -21.23 8.35 -23.56
C SER A 376 -21.38 6.88 -23.95
N GLY A 377 -21.89 6.59 -25.14
CA GLY A 377 -22.02 5.19 -25.61
C GLY A 377 -20.68 4.44 -25.59
N VAL A 378 -19.57 5.13 -25.89
CA VAL A 378 -18.21 4.56 -25.77
C VAL A 378 -17.89 4.18 -24.33
N ALA A 379 -18.26 5.01 -23.35
CA ALA A 379 -18.01 4.71 -21.94
C ALA A 379 -18.79 3.46 -21.50
N LEU A 380 -20.06 3.35 -21.89
CA LEU A 380 -20.90 2.18 -21.57
C LEU A 380 -20.33 0.89 -22.18
N VAL A 381 -19.95 0.92 -23.46
CA VAL A 381 -19.36 -0.25 -24.15
C VAL A 381 -18.04 -0.66 -23.52
N VAL A 382 -17.16 0.30 -23.22
CA VAL A 382 -15.88 0.01 -22.54
C VAL A 382 -16.13 -0.60 -21.17
N GLY A 383 -17.06 -0.05 -20.39
CA GLY A 383 -17.40 -0.60 -19.08
C GLY A 383 -17.93 -2.03 -19.14
N ALA A 384 -18.83 -2.31 -20.08
CA ALA A 384 -19.35 -3.67 -20.28
C ALA A 384 -18.24 -4.65 -20.71
N ALA A 385 -17.35 -4.24 -21.62
CA ALA A 385 -16.22 -5.07 -22.05
C ALA A 385 -15.24 -5.37 -20.90
N LEU A 386 -14.95 -4.39 -20.04
CA LEU A 386 -14.10 -4.58 -18.87
C LEU A 386 -14.72 -5.54 -17.86
N ALA A 387 -16.03 -5.46 -17.62
CA ALA A 387 -16.72 -6.39 -16.73
C ALA A 387 -16.61 -7.85 -17.21
N LEU A 388 -16.75 -8.09 -18.52
CA LEU A 388 -16.58 -9.42 -19.11
C LEU A 388 -15.14 -9.92 -18.97
N GLY A 389 -14.15 -9.06 -19.23
CA GLY A 389 -12.74 -9.40 -19.03
C GLY A 389 -12.40 -9.70 -17.57
N TRP A 390 -12.99 -8.94 -16.63
CA TRP A 390 -12.83 -9.16 -15.20
C TRP A 390 -13.42 -10.48 -14.75
N ALA A 391 -14.64 -10.81 -15.20
CA ALA A 391 -15.28 -12.10 -14.92
C ALA A 391 -14.47 -13.26 -15.51
N GLY A 392 -13.95 -13.14 -16.74
CA GLY A 392 -13.09 -14.16 -17.34
C GLY A 392 -11.78 -14.39 -16.58
N LEU A 393 -11.12 -13.31 -16.12
CA LEU A 393 -9.95 -13.41 -15.25
C LEU A 393 -10.28 -14.06 -13.91
N ALA A 394 -11.48 -13.79 -13.38
CA ALA A 394 -11.94 -14.36 -12.12
C ALA A 394 -12.03 -15.88 -12.14
N GLU A 395 -12.59 -16.42 -13.23
CA GLU A 395 -12.76 -17.85 -13.42
C GLU A 395 -11.40 -18.57 -13.51
N LEU A 396 -10.38 -17.90 -14.06
CA LEU A 396 -9.02 -18.44 -14.16
C LEU A 396 -8.27 -18.46 -12.81
N GLU A 397 -8.61 -17.54 -11.91
CA GLU A 397 -7.98 -17.39 -10.58
C GLU A 397 -8.67 -18.24 -9.50
N ALA A 398 -9.55 -19.17 -9.87
CA ALA A 398 -10.47 -19.90 -9.00
C ALA A 398 -9.90 -20.30 -7.62
N SER A 399 -10.26 -19.54 -6.58
CA SER A 399 -10.01 -19.92 -5.18
C SER A 399 -10.85 -19.16 -4.14
N ALA A 400 -11.99 -18.56 -4.52
CA ALA A 400 -12.83 -17.86 -3.55
C ALA A 400 -13.97 -18.77 -3.07
N GLU A 401 -14.04 -19.01 -1.76
CA GLU A 401 -15.24 -19.59 -1.16
C GLU A 401 -16.45 -18.67 -1.41
N PRO A 402 -17.64 -19.24 -1.69
CA PRO A 402 -18.84 -18.46 -1.88
C PRO A 402 -19.12 -17.62 -0.63
N ALA A 403 -19.18 -16.31 -0.80
CA ALA A 403 -19.48 -15.39 0.30
C ALA A 403 -20.97 -15.48 0.67
N PRO A 404 -21.32 -15.47 1.98
CA PRO A 404 -22.72 -15.40 2.39
C PRO A 404 -23.38 -14.14 1.83
N ARG A 405 -24.62 -14.27 1.37
CA ARG A 405 -25.39 -13.15 0.82
C ARG A 405 -25.80 -12.21 1.97
N PRO A 406 -25.47 -10.91 1.90
CA PRO A 406 -25.90 -9.96 2.92
C PRO A 406 -27.43 -9.85 2.98
N ALA A 407 -27.95 -9.35 4.10
CA ALA A 407 -29.37 -9.00 4.22
C ALA A 407 -29.81 -8.07 3.07
N ALA A 408 -31.07 -8.19 2.62
CA ALA A 408 -31.55 -7.52 1.41
C ALA A 408 -31.34 -5.98 1.43
N PHE A 409 -31.56 -5.34 2.58
CA PHE A 409 -31.34 -3.91 2.75
C PHE A 409 -29.85 -3.53 2.65
N GLU A 410 -28.97 -4.31 3.30
CA GLU A 410 -27.54 -4.10 3.21
C GLU A 410 -27.02 -4.31 1.79
N LEU A 411 -27.51 -5.35 1.10
CA LEU A 411 -27.20 -5.60 -0.29
C LEU A 411 -27.62 -4.43 -1.18
N ALA A 412 -28.84 -3.90 -1.00
CA ALA A 412 -29.30 -2.72 -1.74
C ALA A 412 -28.41 -1.49 -1.49
N LEU A 413 -28.01 -1.24 -0.24
CA LEU A 413 -27.08 -0.15 0.09
C LEU A 413 -25.70 -0.35 -0.56
N ARG A 414 -25.15 -1.56 -0.50
CA ARG A 414 -23.86 -1.91 -1.11
C ARG A 414 -23.91 -1.73 -2.63
N ILE A 415 -24.99 -2.16 -3.28
CA ILE A 415 -25.22 -1.98 -4.72
C ILE A 415 -25.30 -0.49 -5.07
N ALA A 416 -26.13 0.29 -4.36
CA ALA A 416 -26.24 1.73 -4.61
C ALA A 416 -24.90 2.46 -4.41
N TYR A 417 -24.17 2.13 -3.36
CA TYR A 417 -22.85 2.67 -3.08
C TYR A 417 -21.84 2.33 -4.20
N ALA A 418 -21.77 1.07 -4.62
CA ALA A 418 -20.86 0.59 -5.67
C ALA A 418 -21.18 1.14 -7.07
N LEU A 419 -22.44 1.43 -7.36
CA LEU A 419 -22.88 1.95 -8.65
C LEU A 419 -22.77 3.47 -8.76
N ALA A 420 -23.07 4.19 -7.69
CA ALA A 420 -23.21 5.65 -7.74
C ALA A 420 -22.03 6.39 -7.09
N LEU A 421 -21.61 5.96 -5.90
CA LEU A 421 -20.64 6.71 -5.10
C LEU A 421 -19.21 6.31 -5.40
N VAL A 422 -18.91 5.00 -5.44
CA VAL A 422 -17.56 4.47 -5.70
C VAL A 422 -16.99 4.98 -7.03
N PRO A 423 -17.68 4.83 -8.19
CA PRO A 423 -17.12 5.27 -9.46
C PRO A 423 -16.86 6.78 -9.47
N LEU A 424 -17.70 7.54 -8.76
CA LEU A 424 -17.56 8.98 -8.69
C LEU A 424 -16.32 9.39 -7.88
N PHE A 425 -16.20 8.95 -6.62
CA PHE A 425 -15.07 9.39 -5.79
C PHE A 425 -13.73 8.78 -6.22
N GLU A 426 -13.71 7.57 -6.80
CA GLU A 426 -12.46 6.99 -7.29
C GLU A 426 -11.98 7.69 -8.56
N GLU A 427 -12.86 7.92 -9.53
CA GLU A 427 -12.43 8.61 -10.76
C GLU A 427 -12.06 10.08 -10.49
N LEU A 428 -12.72 10.73 -9.52
CA LEU A 428 -12.30 12.04 -8.99
C LEU A 428 -10.84 12.01 -8.50
N ALA A 429 -10.49 11.06 -7.63
CA ALA A 429 -9.16 10.99 -7.04
C ALA A 429 -8.09 10.53 -8.03
N PHE A 430 -8.35 9.47 -8.78
CA PHE A 430 -7.36 8.83 -9.64
C PHE A 430 -7.18 9.58 -10.96
N ARG A 431 -8.27 9.89 -11.68
CA ARG A 431 -8.19 10.51 -13.02
C ARG A 431 -8.27 12.02 -12.92
N GLY A 432 -9.18 12.53 -12.08
CA GLY A 432 -9.38 13.96 -11.85
C GLY A 432 -8.20 14.65 -11.14
N PHE A 433 -7.51 13.95 -10.24
CA PHE A 433 -6.35 14.48 -9.52
C PHE A 433 -5.03 13.78 -9.85
N LEU A 434 -4.84 12.50 -9.47
CA LEU A 434 -3.52 11.85 -9.48
C LEU A 434 -2.89 11.81 -10.87
N ALA A 435 -3.65 11.37 -11.88
CA ALA A 435 -3.16 11.28 -13.26
C ALA A 435 -2.71 12.65 -13.81
N ARG A 436 -3.43 13.72 -13.47
CA ARG A 436 -3.10 15.10 -13.88
C ARG A 436 -1.92 15.67 -13.08
N ARG A 437 -1.87 15.38 -11.78
CA ARG A 437 -0.84 15.88 -10.85
C ARG A 437 0.56 15.34 -11.13
N ILE A 438 0.64 14.14 -11.72
CA ILE A 438 1.90 13.55 -12.18
C ILE A 438 2.43 14.28 -13.41
N GLY A 439 1.53 14.74 -14.29
CA GLY A 439 1.90 15.49 -15.50
C GLY A 439 2.21 16.96 -15.25
N ALA A 440 1.57 17.59 -14.26
CA ALA A 440 1.72 19.01 -13.96
C ALA A 440 1.64 19.31 -12.46
N LEU A 441 2.44 20.28 -11.99
CA LEU A 441 2.39 20.74 -10.59
C LEU A 441 1.03 21.34 -10.23
N GLU A 442 0.50 22.18 -11.11
CA GLU A 442 -0.83 22.77 -11.03
C GLU A 442 -1.80 21.91 -11.85
N PHE A 443 -2.24 20.80 -11.26
CA PHE A 443 -3.03 19.79 -11.96
C PHE A 443 -4.31 20.36 -12.59
N GLU A 444 -4.91 21.41 -12.02
CA GLU A 444 -6.13 22.06 -12.53
C GLU A 444 -5.95 22.66 -13.92
N ARG A 445 -4.73 23.12 -14.25
CA ARG A 445 -4.39 23.68 -15.56
C ARG A 445 -4.00 22.61 -16.57
N ALA A 446 -3.80 21.36 -16.13
CA ALA A 446 -3.46 20.28 -17.04
C ALA A 446 -4.66 19.91 -17.91
N ASP A 447 -4.48 20.03 -19.23
CA ASP A 447 -5.46 19.61 -20.24
C ASP A 447 -5.71 18.10 -20.16
N PRO A 448 -6.93 17.67 -19.79
CA PRO A 448 -7.29 16.26 -19.71
C PRO A 448 -7.09 15.47 -21.02
N THR A 449 -7.20 16.12 -22.17
CA THR A 449 -7.05 15.46 -23.47
C THR A 449 -5.59 15.10 -23.80
N ARG A 450 -4.66 15.73 -23.09
CA ARG A 450 -3.22 15.54 -23.21
C ARG A 450 -2.61 14.83 -22.00
N LEU A 451 -3.40 14.02 -21.29
CA LEU A 451 -2.91 13.18 -20.20
C LEU A 451 -1.67 12.38 -20.62
N GLY A 452 -0.56 12.64 -19.92
CA GLY A 452 0.71 11.99 -20.18
C GLY A 452 0.68 10.50 -19.81
N ILE A 453 1.46 9.70 -20.53
CA ILE A 453 1.55 8.25 -20.31
C ILE A 453 1.93 7.91 -18.87
N ALA A 454 2.85 8.68 -18.27
CA ALA A 454 3.24 8.49 -16.87
C ALA A 454 2.05 8.66 -15.91
N GLY A 455 1.21 9.68 -16.12
CA GLY A 455 0.01 9.89 -15.31
C GLY A 455 -1.01 8.76 -15.46
N ILE A 456 -1.19 8.24 -16.68
CA ILE A 456 -2.06 7.09 -16.96
C ILE A 456 -1.55 5.84 -16.24
N VAL A 457 -0.29 5.48 -16.43
CA VAL A 457 0.29 4.24 -15.89
C VAL A 457 0.31 4.28 -14.37
N VAL A 458 0.86 5.33 -13.76
CA VAL A 458 1.01 5.40 -12.30
C VAL A 458 -0.34 5.50 -11.61
N SER A 459 -1.27 6.32 -12.10
CA SER A 459 -2.61 6.41 -11.51
C SER A 459 -3.39 5.09 -11.64
N SER A 460 -3.25 4.40 -12.78
CA SER A 460 -3.95 3.12 -13.00
C SER A 460 -3.35 1.98 -12.20
N PHE A 461 -2.03 1.94 -12.04
CA PHE A 461 -1.38 0.98 -11.14
C PHE A 461 -1.78 1.23 -9.68
N ALA A 462 -1.80 2.49 -9.22
CA ALA A 462 -2.24 2.84 -7.88
C ALA A 462 -3.71 2.46 -7.63
N PHE A 463 -4.58 2.66 -8.64
CA PHE A 463 -5.96 2.19 -8.62
C PHE A 463 -6.03 0.65 -8.53
N GLY A 464 -5.23 -0.06 -9.34
CA GLY A 464 -5.18 -1.52 -9.33
C GLY A 464 -4.76 -2.11 -7.99
N VAL A 465 -3.76 -1.52 -7.32
CA VAL A 465 -3.27 -1.97 -6.00
C VAL A 465 -4.35 -1.88 -4.90
N LEU A 466 -5.37 -1.01 -5.05
CA LEU A 466 -6.51 -0.96 -4.12
C LEU A 466 -7.51 -2.11 -4.28
N HIS A 467 -7.41 -2.87 -5.37
CA HIS A 467 -8.34 -3.94 -5.70
C HIS A 467 -7.70 -5.31 -5.41
N GLN A 468 -8.51 -6.30 -5.05
CA GLN A 468 -8.05 -7.68 -4.85
C GLN A 468 -7.32 -8.20 -6.09
N ARG A 469 -7.83 -7.88 -7.29
CA ARG A 469 -7.24 -8.23 -8.58
C ARG A 469 -6.44 -7.06 -9.14
N VAL A 470 -5.17 -6.99 -8.76
CA VAL A 470 -4.29 -5.87 -9.14
C VAL A 470 -4.19 -5.69 -10.66
N ILE A 471 -4.09 -6.77 -11.42
CA ILE A 471 -3.98 -6.73 -12.89
C ILE A 471 -5.27 -6.20 -13.51
N ALA A 472 -6.42 -6.80 -13.14
CA ALA A 472 -7.72 -6.40 -13.67
C ALA A 472 -8.04 -4.94 -13.32
N GLY A 473 -7.78 -4.52 -12.07
CA GLY A 473 -7.90 -3.13 -11.63
C GLY A 473 -7.01 -2.18 -12.41
N THR A 474 -5.75 -2.56 -12.67
CA THR A 474 -4.82 -1.75 -13.46
C THR A 474 -5.29 -1.57 -14.90
N LEU A 475 -5.75 -2.65 -15.55
CA LEU A 475 -6.26 -2.60 -16.92
C LEU A 475 -7.54 -1.75 -17.03
N ALA A 476 -8.49 -1.94 -16.10
CA ALA A 476 -9.69 -1.11 -16.01
C ALA A 476 -9.31 0.36 -15.83
N GLY A 477 -8.36 0.64 -14.95
CA GLY A 477 -7.85 1.97 -14.72
C GLY A 477 -7.24 2.64 -15.95
N ILE A 478 -6.48 1.88 -16.75
CA ILE A 478 -5.92 2.38 -18.02
C ILE A 478 -7.06 2.72 -18.98
N ALA A 479 -8.05 1.84 -19.12
CA ALA A 479 -9.19 2.06 -20.00
C ALA A 479 -10.01 3.29 -19.59
N TYR A 480 -10.32 3.48 -18.30
CA TYR A 480 -11.01 4.67 -17.81
C TYR A 480 -10.21 5.95 -18.08
N ALA A 481 -8.88 5.91 -17.90
CA ALA A 481 -8.02 7.05 -18.22
C ALA A 481 -8.00 7.36 -19.73
N LEU A 482 -8.05 6.35 -20.60
CA LEU A 482 -8.12 6.53 -22.06
C LEU A 482 -9.47 7.10 -22.51
N VAL A 483 -10.57 6.63 -21.92
CA VAL A 483 -11.92 7.18 -22.14
C VAL A 483 -11.97 8.64 -21.71
N TYR A 484 -11.44 8.96 -20.52
CA TYR A 484 -11.32 10.34 -20.04
C TYR A 484 -10.49 11.20 -20.99
N ARG A 485 -9.32 10.72 -21.40
CA ARG A 485 -8.41 11.43 -22.31
C ARG A 485 -9.03 11.71 -23.69
N ARG A 486 -9.93 10.87 -24.18
CA ARG A 486 -10.54 11.03 -25.51
C ARG A 486 -11.32 12.34 -25.65
N ARG A 487 -12.07 12.73 -24.62
CA ARG A 487 -12.96 13.92 -24.65
C ARG A 487 -12.66 14.96 -23.57
N GLY A 488 -11.76 14.63 -22.64
CA GLY A 488 -11.48 15.44 -21.47
C GLY A 488 -12.64 15.54 -20.48
N ARG A 489 -13.62 14.63 -20.57
CA ARG A 489 -14.82 14.58 -19.72
C ARG A 489 -14.65 13.51 -18.66
N LEU A 490 -14.49 13.91 -17.40
CA LEU A 490 -14.31 12.95 -16.30
C LEU A 490 -15.55 12.08 -16.09
N ALA A 491 -16.74 12.62 -16.38
CA ALA A 491 -18.00 11.87 -16.35
C ALA A 491 -17.96 10.62 -17.25
N ASP A 492 -17.24 10.64 -18.38
CA ASP A 492 -17.15 9.45 -19.25
C ASP A 492 -16.40 8.30 -18.55
N ALA A 493 -15.38 8.59 -17.74
CA ALA A 493 -14.70 7.58 -16.93
C ALA A 493 -15.60 7.07 -15.78
N VAL A 494 -16.32 7.97 -15.11
CA VAL A 494 -17.30 7.62 -14.06
C VAL A 494 -18.36 6.67 -14.62
N TRP A 495 -18.91 6.96 -15.80
CA TRP A 495 -19.91 6.11 -16.44
C TRP A 495 -19.35 4.76 -16.88
N ALA A 496 -18.13 4.70 -17.42
CA ALA A 496 -17.49 3.44 -17.77
C ALA A 496 -17.29 2.56 -16.53
N HIS A 497 -16.83 3.15 -15.43
CA HIS A 497 -16.64 2.45 -14.17
C HIS A 497 -17.98 2.02 -13.55
N ALA A 498 -18.98 2.90 -13.47
CA ALA A 498 -20.31 2.54 -12.98
C ALA A 498 -20.95 1.40 -13.80
N THR A 499 -20.75 1.39 -15.12
CA THR A 499 -21.23 0.32 -16.01
C THR A 499 -20.51 -1.00 -15.73
N THR A 500 -19.20 -0.95 -15.50
CA THR A 500 -18.40 -2.13 -15.12
C THR A 500 -18.98 -2.77 -13.86
N ASN A 501 -19.22 -1.96 -12.82
CA ASN A 501 -19.79 -2.43 -11.56
C ASN A 501 -21.22 -2.97 -11.74
N ALA A 502 -22.04 -2.31 -12.57
CA ALA A 502 -23.41 -2.77 -12.86
C ALA A 502 -23.44 -4.15 -13.52
N VAL A 503 -22.60 -4.37 -14.53
CA VAL A 503 -22.53 -5.65 -15.22
C VAL A 503 -21.98 -6.73 -14.30
N LEU A 504 -20.96 -6.44 -13.48
CA LEU A 504 -20.44 -7.39 -12.49
C LEU A 504 -21.49 -7.78 -11.43
N VAL A 505 -22.28 -6.83 -10.93
CA VAL A 505 -23.39 -7.13 -10.00
C VAL A 505 -24.42 -8.06 -10.65
N VAL A 506 -24.75 -7.86 -11.92
CA VAL A 506 -25.69 -8.74 -12.66
C VAL A 506 -25.11 -10.13 -12.84
N ILE A 507 -23.83 -10.25 -13.21
CA ILE A 507 -23.13 -11.54 -13.36
C ILE A 507 -23.10 -12.28 -12.02
N ALA A 508 -22.70 -11.60 -10.94
CA ALA A 508 -22.67 -12.17 -9.58
C ALA A 508 -24.06 -12.66 -9.14
N ALA A 509 -25.11 -11.84 -9.36
CA ALA A 509 -26.48 -12.21 -9.01
C ALA A 509 -26.99 -13.43 -9.81
N LYS A 510 -26.64 -13.54 -11.09
CA LYS A 510 -27.02 -14.68 -11.95
C LYS A 510 -26.31 -15.97 -11.56
N ASN A 511 -25.03 -15.88 -11.21
CA ASN A 511 -24.19 -17.03 -10.88
C ASN A 511 -24.31 -17.45 -9.41
N GLY A 512 -24.93 -16.62 -8.56
CA GLY A 512 -24.94 -16.80 -7.11
C GLY A 512 -23.57 -16.53 -6.44
N ASP A 513 -22.58 -16.11 -7.22
CA ASP A 513 -21.21 -15.87 -6.76
C ASP A 513 -20.95 -14.38 -6.54
N TRP A 514 -21.09 -13.96 -5.29
CA TRP A 514 -20.82 -12.58 -4.86
C TRP A 514 -19.32 -12.31 -4.63
N SER A 515 -18.45 -13.32 -4.76
CA SER A 515 -16.99 -13.12 -4.67
C SER A 515 -16.45 -12.29 -5.85
N LEU A 516 -17.10 -12.37 -7.01
CA LEU A 516 -16.79 -11.56 -8.20
C LEU A 516 -16.91 -10.05 -7.98
N TRP A 517 -17.64 -9.66 -6.93
CA TRP A 517 -18.00 -8.28 -6.59
C TRP A 517 -17.38 -7.79 -5.26
N LYS A 518 -16.63 -8.65 -4.55
CA LYS A 518 -15.81 -8.24 -3.40
C LYS A 518 -14.51 -7.60 -3.85
#